data_AF-A0AAE0YGH7-F1
#
_entry.id   AF-A0AAE0YGH7-F1
#
_cell.length_a   1.000
_cell.length_b   1.000
_cell.length_c   1.000
_cell.angle_alpha   90.00
_cell.angle_beta   90.00
_cell.angle_gamma   90.00
#
_symmetry.space_group_name_H-M   'P 1'
#
loop_
_entity.id
_entity.type
_entity.pdbx_description
1 polymer ?
#
loop_
_entity_poly.entity_id
_entity_poly.type
_entity_poly.pdbx_seq_one_letter_code
_entity_poly.pdbx_strand_id
1 'polypeptide(L)' 'MRNYTRKTDRGAPRDILMRAAQEVLRNNKSKAAAAKDFNVDRMTLSRFIKKIQQSEDAITGYKAVAAAKTIIPETMEKD' A
#
# COMPACT_ATOMS: atom_id res chain seq x y z
N MET A 1 -8.71 34.10 -11.18
CA MET A 1 -8.16 32.90 -10.49
C MET A 1 -8.10 31.76 -11.51
N ARG A 2 -6.95 31.09 -11.67
CA ARG A 2 -6.77 30.07 -12.72
C ARG A 2 -7.32 28.72 -12.24
N ASN A 3 -8.40 28.25 -12.84
CA ASN A 3 -9.01 26.96 -12.53
C ASN A 3 -8.32 25.86 -13.33
N TYR A 4 -7.64 24.94 -12.65
CA TYR A 4 -7.03 23.76 -13.29
C TYR A 4 -8.02 22.60 -13.28
N THR A 5 -8.59 22.30 -14.44
CA THR A 5 -9.30 21.04 -14.67
C THR A 5 -8.30 19.94 -15.00
N ARG A 6 -8.40 18.81 -14.32
CA ARG A 6 -7.53 17.65 -14.60
C ARG A 6 -8.01 16.97 -15.87
N LYS A 7 -7.07 16.57 -16.73
CA LYS A 7 -7.38 15.87 -17.99
C LYS A 7 -7.68 14.38 -17.83
N THR A 8 -7.28 13.79 -16.70
CA THR A 8 -7.46 12.35 -16.43
C THR A 8 -7.73 12.10 -14.96
N ASP A 9 -8.56 11.10 -14.69
CA ASP A 9 -8.70 10.54 -13.35
C ASP A 9 -7.39 9.87 -12.94
N ARG A 10 -7.00 10.07 -11.67
CA ARG A 10 -5.86 9.33 -11.10
C ARG A 10 -6.21 7.84 -11.12
N GLY A 11 -5.20 6.99 -11.27
CA GLY A 11 -5.37 5.53 -11.31
C GLY A 11 -6.19 4.97 -10.14
N ALA A 12 -6.54 3.68 -10.20
CA ALA A 12 -7.54 3.10 -9.31
C ALA A 12 -7.34 3.45 -7.83
N PRO A 13 -8.40 3.85 -7.11
CA PRO A 13 -8.33 4.19 -5.70
C PRO A 13 -7.84 3.01 -4.87
N ARG A 14 -7.17 3.32 -3.76
CA ARG A 14 -6.54 2.32 -2.87
C ARG A 14 -7.53 1.25 -2.42
N ASP A 15 -8.78 1.62 -2.16
CA ASP A 15 -9.79 0.68 -1.67
C ASP A 15 -10.17 -0.36 -2.73
N ILE A 16 -10.25 0.05 -4.00
CA ILE A 16 -10.47 -0.87 -5.13
C ILE A 16 -9.27 -1.79 -5.31
N LEU A 17 -8.06 -1.25 -5.23
CA LEU A 17 -6.82 -2.04 -5.27
C LEU A 17 -6.74 -3.06 -4.12
N MET A 18 -7.21 -2.70 -2.93
CA MET A 18 -7.19 -3.57 -1.76
C MET A 18 -8.19 -4.72 -1.88
N ARG A 19 -9.41 -4.45 -2.36
CA ARG A 19 -10.40 -5.49 -2.65
C ARG A 19 -9.91 -6.43 -3.75
N ALA A 20 -9.38 -5.90 -4.85
CA ALA A 20 -8.81 -6.70 -5.93
C ALA A 20 -7.62 -7.56 -5.47
N ALA A 21 -6.77 -7.04 -4.58
CA ALA A 21 -5.66 -7.79 -4.00
C ALA A 21 -6.14 -8.93 -3.09
N GLN A 22 -7.20 -8.70 -2.30
CA GLN A 22 -7.79 -9.75 -1.45
C GLN A 22 -8.35 -10.91 -2.27
N GLU A 23 -8.99 -10.65 -3.41
CA GLU A 23 -9.45 -11.71 -4.32
C GLU A 23 -8.30 -12.58 -4.83
N VAL A 24 -7.14 -11.98 -5.12
CA VAL A 24 -5.95 -12.72 -5.55
C VAL A 24 -5.33 -13.50 -4.39
N LEU A 25 -5.19 -12.88 -3.21
CA LEU A 25 -4.47 -13.46 -2.08
C LEU A 25 -5.27 -14.47 -1.26
N ARG A 26 -6.59 -14.26 -1.12
CA ARG A 26 -7.47 -15.10 -0.29
C ARG A 26 -8.27 -16.10 -1.10
N ASN A 27 -8.74 -15.69 -2.28
CA ASN A 27 -9.60 -16.53 -3.12
C ASN A 27 -8.81 -17.22 -4.26
N ASN A 28 -7.46 -17.14 -4.26
CA ASN A 28 -6.56 -17.71 -5.27
C ASN A 28 -6.94 -17.34 -6.72
N LYS A 29 -7.59 -16.19 -6.91
CA LYS A 29 -8.00 -15.73 -8.23
C LYS A 29 -6.78 -15.26 -9.03
N SER A 30 -6.80 -15.48 -10.34
CA SER A 30 -5.69 -14.98 -11.18
C SER A 30 -5.64 -13.45 -11.18
N LYS A 31 -4.43 -12.88 -11.20
CA LYS A 31 -4.24 -11.43 -11.26
C LYS A 31 -4.94 -10.79 -12.47
N ALA A 32 -5.04 -11.51 -13.58
CA ALA A 32 -5.73 -11.04 -14.78
C ALA A 32 -7.25 -10.99 -14.59
N ALA A 33 -7.85 -12.02 -13.99
CA ALA A 33 -9.28 -12.03 -13.70
C ALA A 33 -9.66 -10.95 -12.68
N ALA A 34 -8.90 -10.82 -11.58
CA ALA A 34 -9.12 -9.78 -10.59
C ALA A 34 -8.92 -8.37 -11.17
N ALA A 35 -7.93 -8.15 -12.02
CA ALA A 35 -7.74 -6.87 -12.71
C ALA A 35 -8.95 -6.49 -13.57
N LYS A 36 -9.51 -7.47 -14.31
CA LYS A 36 -10.68 -7.26 -15.17
C LYS A 36 -11.93 -6.89 -14.37
N ASP A 37 -12.21 -7.62 -13.29
CA ASP A 37 -13.44 -7.44 -12.51
C ASP A 37 -13.50 -6.10 -11.79
N PHE A 38 -12.34 -5.58 -11.37
CA PHE A 38 -12.23 -4.30 -10.65
C PHE A 38 -11.86 -3.13 -11.56
N ASN A 39 -11.80 -3.34 -12.87
CA ASN A 39 -11.39 -2.36 -13.88
C ASN A 39 -10.06 -1.67 -13.53
N VAL A 40 -9.05 -2.47 -13.16
CA VAL A 40 -7.73 -1.99 -12.78
C VAL A 40 -6.68 -2.55 -13.73
N ASP A 41 -5.66 -1.76 -14.02
CA ASP A 41 -4.52 -2.25 -14.78
C ASP A 41 -3.79 -3.39 -14.03
N ARG A 42 -3.45 -4.45 -14.77
CA ARG A 42 -2.81 -5.67 -14.24
C ARG A 42 -1.47 -5.37 -13.57
N MET A 43 -0.68 -4.47 -14.16
CA MET A 43 0.64 -4.14 -13.63
C MET A 43 0.52 -3.35 -12.33
N THR A 44 -0.47 -2.46 -12.25
CA THR A 44 -0.80 -1.71 -11.04
C THR A 44 -1.20 -2.66 -9.90
N LEU A 45 -2.09 -3.63 -10.17
CA LEU A 45 -2.48 -4.63 -9.18
C LEU A 45 -1.29 -5.49 -8.72
N SER A 46 -0.44 -5.95 -9.66
CA SER A 46 0.74 -6.75 -9.34
C SER A 46 1.75 -5.99 -8.48
N ARG A 47 2.01 -4.72 -8.79
CA ARG A 47 2.88 -3.84 -7.99
C ARG A 47 2.30 -3.59 -6.60
N PHE A 48 0.98 -3.41 -6.51
CA PHE A 48 0.30 -3.19 -5.24
C PHE A 48 0.37 -4.41 -4.32
N ILE A 49 0.12 -5.61 -4.85
CA ILE A 49 0.26 -6.87 -4.11
C ILE A 49 1.70 -7.04 -3.59
N LYS A 50 2.70 -6.85 -4.47
CA LYS A 50 4.11 -6.90 -4.07
C LYS A 50 4.42 -5.90 -2.97
N LYS A 51 3.88 -4.67 -3.05
CA LYS A 51 4.08 -3.65 -2.02
C LYS A 51 3.46 -4.05 -0.68
N ILE A 52 2.28 -4.68 -0.67
CA ILE A 52 1.66 -5.15 0.59
C ILE A 52 2.50 -6.25 1.22
N GLN A 53 2.88 -7.26 0.44
CA GLN A 53 3.74 -8.36 0.89
C GLN A 53 5.08 -7.81 1.41
N GLN A 54 5.71 -6.94 0.62
CA GLN A 54 6.92 -6.25 1.05
C GLN A 54 6.70 -5.31 2.22
N SER A 55 5.51 -4.80 2.52
CA SER A 55 5.29 -3.95 3.71
C SER A 55 5.04 -4.75 4.98
N GLU A 56 4.53 -5.97 4.83
CA GLU A 56 4.50 -7.00 5.89
C GLU A 56 5.93 -7.46 6.19
N ASP A 57 6.73 -7.71 5.15
CA ASP A 57 8.12 -8.18 5.27
C ASP A 57 9.16 -7.06 5.49
N ALA A 58 8.89 -5.84 5.03
CA ALA A 58 9.74 -4.68 5.26
C ALA A 58 9.51 -4.19 6.69
N ILE A 59 10.33 -4.76 7.54
CA ILE A 59 10.99 -4.05 8.63
C ILE A 59 11.63 -2.81 7.98
N THR A 60 10.90 -1.69 7.92
CA THR A 60 11.50 -0.37 7.68
C THR A 60 12.72 -0.31 8.60
N GLY A 61 13.91 0.06 8.11
CA GLY A 61 15.13 0.04 8.96
C GLY A 61 14.95 0.78 10.30
N TYR A 62 14.03 1.74 10.33
CA TYR A 62 13.61 2.49 11.51
C TYR A 62 12.67 1.76 12.48
N LYS A 63 12.00 0.65 12.11
CA LYS A 63 11.16 -0.15 13.01
C LYS A 63 12.02 -0.83 14.10
N ALA A 64 13.17 -1.38 13.72
CA ALA A 64 14.12 -1.96 14.68
C ALA A 64 14.68 -0.89 15.63
N VAL A 65 15.01 0.29 15.11
CA VAL A 65 15.50 1.44 15.90
C VAL A 65 14.43 2.01 16.83
N ALA A 66 13.18 2.11 16.35
CA ALA A 66 12.04 2.55 17.16
C ALA A 66 11.72 1.55 18.28
N ALA A 67 11.78 0.24 18.00
CA ALA A 67 11.63 -0.81 19.01
C ALA A 67 12.77 -0.78 20.05
N ALA A 68 13.98 -0.44 19.63
CA ALA A 68 15.15 -0.33 20.49
C ALA A 68 15.21 0.97 21.34
N LYS A 69 14.24 1.89 21.20
CA LYS A 69 14.14 3.17 21.93
C LYS A 69 15.46 3.96 22.03
N THR A 70 16.33 3.85 21.02
CA THR A 70 17.72 4.33 21.12
C THR A 70 17.85 5.86 21.02
N ILE A 71 16.84 6.54 20.49
CA ILE A 71 16.92 7.96 20.11
C ILE A 71 16.31 8.90 21.18
N ILE A 72 15.33 8.43 21.97
CA ILE A 72 14.72 9.22 23.06
C ILE A 72 14.77 8.36 24.33
N PRO A 73 15.71 8.61 25.25
CA PRO A 73 15.73 7.90 26.52
C PRO A 73 14.53 8.32 27.38
N GLU A 74 13.92 7.36 28.09
CA GLU A 74 12.73 7.57 28.97
C GLU A 74 12.95 8.63 30.06
N THR A 75 14.20 9.01 30.32
CA THR A 75 14.57 10.07 31.26
C THR A 75 14.20 11.47 30.79
N MET A 76 13.83 11.66 29.52
CA MET A 76 13.39 12.96 28.98
C MET A 76 11.87 13.20 29.07
N GLU A 77 11.08 12.20 29.47
CA GLU A 77 9.61 12.28 29.62
C GLU A 77 9.19 12.53 31.09
N LYS A 78 9.96 13.33 31.83
CA LYS A 78 9.57 13.81 33.15
C LYS A 78 9.73 15.33 33.20
N ASP A 79 8.59 16.01 33.09
CA ASP A 79 8.41 17.40 33.52
C ASP A 79 8.55 17.53 35.04
#